data_AF-A0A5E4AWB5-F1
#
_entry.id   AF-A0A5E4AWB5-F1
#
_cell.length_a   1.000
_cell.length_b   1.000
_cell.length_c   1.000
_cell.angle_alpha   90.00
_cell.angle_beta   90.00
_cell.angle_gamma   90.00
#
_symmetry.space_group_name_H-M   'P 1'
#
loop_
_entity.id
_entity.type
_entity.pdbx_description
1 polymer ?
#
loop_
_entity_poly.entity_id
_entity_poly.type
_entity_poly.pdbx_seq_one_letter_code
_entity_poly.pdbx_strand_id
1 'polypeptide(L)'
;MSTFGMMLGVCGNTGSGKSSLLSAILGEMHLLEGTVGVCRSLAYVPQQAWILAGSIRENILMGGQYDKARYLQVLHCCSLNQDLETLPFGDMTESISTSSARGNISHGSSEAI
;
A
#
# COMPACT_ATOMS: atom_id res chain seq x y z
N MET A 1 10.98 3.37 27.46
CA MET A 1 10.92 1.99 26.94
C MET A 1 10.57 2.07 25.46
N SER A 2 11.44 1.57 24.59
CA SER A 2 11.22 1.61 23.13
C SER A 2 10.45 0.35 22.73
N THR A 3 9.16 0.48 22.45
CA THR A 3 8.26 -0.62 22.10
C THR A 3 8.35 -0.97 20.61
N PHE A 4 9.48 -1.54 20.20
CA PHE A 4 9.66 -2.02 18.84
C PHE A 4 8.89 -3.34 18.63
N GLY A 5 8.10 -3.44 17.55
CA GLY A 5 7.42 -4.67 17.16
C GLY A 5 6.02 -4.90 17.78
N MET A 6 5.30 -3.83 18.14
CA MET A 6 3.92 -3.93 18.62
C MET A 6 2.88 -3.83 17.50
N MET A 7 1.82 -4.61 17.61
CA MET A 7 0.61 -4.49 16.78
C MET A 7 -0.45 -3.70 17.56
N LEU A 8 -0.90 -2.58 17.00
CA LEU A 8 -1.91 -1.69 17.60
C LEU A 8 -3.10 -1.55 16.66
N GLY A 9 -4.31 -1.58 17.22
CA GLY A 9 -5.56 -1.36 16.50
C GLY A 9 -6.30 -0.12 16.99
N VAL A 10 -6.95 0.61 16.08
CA VAL A 10 -7.76 1.80 16.39
C VAL A 10 -9.21 1.54 15.96
N CYS A 11 -10.15 1.62 16.90
CA CYS A 11 -11.57 1.28 16.68
C CYS A 11 -12.49 2.45 17.04
N GLY A 12 -13.61 2.58 16.33
CA GLY A 12 -14.62 3.62 16.56
C GLY A 12 -15.57 3.78 15.37
N ASN A 13 -16.72 4.43 15.60
CA ASN A 13 -17.78 4.63 14.58
C ASN A 13 -17.28 5.31 13.29
N THR A 14 -18.00 5.17 12.19
CA THR A 14 -17.74 5.97 10.97
C THR A 14 -17.81 7.46 11.29
N GLY A 15 -16.87 8.25 10.77
CA GLY A 15 -16.77 9.69 11.07
C GLY A 15 -16.08 10.06 12.38
N SER A 16 -15.63 9.10 13.19
CA SER A 16 -14.89 9.36 14.45
C SER A 16 -13.45 9.87 14.28
N GLY A 17 -12.98 10.06 13.04
CA GLY A 17 -11.63 10.60 12.77
C GLY A 17 -10.50 9.58 12.71
N LYS A 18 -10.78 8.28 12.59
CA LYS A 18 -9.74 7.22 12.46
C LYS A 18 -8.78 7.48 11.30
N SER A 19 -9.30 7.76 10.10
CA SER A 19 -8.47 8.08 8.93
C SER A 19 -7.75 9.41 9.13
N SER A 20 -8.39 10.40 9.75
CA SER A 20 -7.78 11.67 10.11
C SER A 20 -6.61 11.50 11.08
N LEU A 21 -6.69 10.57 12.04
CA LEU A 21 -5.57 10.23 12.92
C LEU A 21 -4.35 9.74 12.12
N LEU A 22 -4.56 8.86 11.13
CA LEU A 22 -3.48 8.39 10.26
C LEU A 22 -2.90 9.53 9.41
N SER A 23 -3.74 10.39 8.82
CA SER A 23 -3.28 11.59 8.08
C SER A 23 -2.50 12.56 8.96
N ALA A 24 -2.87 12.73 10.23
CA ALA A 24 -2.10 13.54 11.17
C ALA A 24 -0.71 12.94 11.45
N ILE A 25 -0.61 11.61 11.60
CA ILE A 25 0.67 10.90 11.77
C ILE A 25 1.55 11.02 10.50
N LEU A 26 0.94 11.01 9.32
CA LEU A 26 1.62 11.22 8.03
C LEU A 26 2.08 12.66 7.81
N GLY A 27 1.62 13.62 8.62
CA GLY A 27 1.91 15.04 8.44
C GLY A 27 1.03 15.74 7.39
N GLU A 28 -0.06 15.12 6.96
CA GLU A 28 -1.00 15.65 5.96
C GLU A 28 -2.06 16.59 6.57
N MET A 29 -2.03 16.81 7.88
CA MET A 29 -2.96 17.68 8.60
C MET A 29 -2.24 18.83 9.30
N HIS A 30 -2.92 19.98 9.40
CA HIS A 30 -2.42 21.12 10.15
C HIS A 30 -2.51 20.86 11.66
N LEU A 31 -1.36 20.90 12.34
CA LEU A 31 -1.28 20.76 13.79
C LEU A 31 -1.58 22.10 14.47
N LEU A 32 -2.65 22.16 15.24
CA LEU A 32 -3.00 23.36 16.01
C LEU A 32 -2.16 23.47 17.28
N GLU A 33 -2.06 22.38 18.04
CA GLU A 33 -1.34 22.31 19.32
C GLU A 33 -0.76 20.90 19.54
N GLY A 34 0.27 20.78 20.38
CA GLY A 34 0.89 19.50 20.75
C GLY A 34 2.10 19.12 19.89
N THR A 35 2.41 17.82 19.85
CA THR A 35 3.54 17.28 19.08
C THR A 35 3.16 15.95 18.44
N VAL A 36 3.58 15.75 17.20
CA VAL A 36 3.46 14.50 16.45
C VAL A 36 4.84 14.18 15.88
N GLY A 37 5.27 12.93 16.02
CA GLY A 37 6.59 12.50 15.55
C GLY A 37 6.62 11.02 15.23
N VAL A 38 7.30 10.68 14.13
CA VAL A 38 7.53 9.30 13.70
C VAL A 38 9.03 9.00 13.81
N CYS A 39 9.36 7.89 14.46
CA CYS A 39 10.74 7.41 14.53
C CYS A 39 10.98 6.44 13.37
N ARG A 40 11.93 6.77 12.47
CA ARG A 40 12.32 5.99 11.27
C ARG A 40 11.33 6.09 10.09
N SER A 41 11.43 5.15 9.15
CA SER A 41 10.61 5.07 7.95
C SER A 41 9.16 4.68 8.27
N LEU A 42 8.24 5.27 7.53
CA LEU A 42 6.80 5.00 7.60
C LEU A 42 6.35 4.35 6.28
N ALA A 43 5.47 3.36 6.38
CA ALA A 43 4.73 2.81 5.23
C ALA A 43 3.24 3.03 5.48
N TYR A 44 2.50 3.39 4.43
CA TYR A 44 1.08 3.70 4.52
C TYR A 44 0.34 2.99 3.40
N VAL A 45 -0.80 2.38 3.75
CA VAL A 45 -1.74 1.78 2.81
C VAL A 45 -3.05 2.56 2.92
N PRO A 46 -3.47 3.29 1.88
CA PRO A 46 -4.71 4.06 1.91
C PRO A 46 -5.94 3.14 1.91
N GLN A 47 -7.08 3.69 2.32
CA GLN A 47 -8.36 2.97 2.27
C GLN A 47 -8.74 2.54 0.84
N GLN A 48 -8.35 3.33 -0.17
CA GLN A 48 -8.59 3.02 -1.57
C GLN A 48 -7.24 2.87 -2.27
N ALA A 49 -7.00 1.69 -2.83
CA ALA A 49 -5.78 1.40 -3.56
C ALA A 49 -5.55 2.41 -4.69
N TRP A 50 -4.28 2.78 -4.89
CA TRP A 50 -3.87 3.66 -5.96
C TRP A 50 -2.78 2.98 -6.79
N ILE A 51 -3.17 2.54 -7.98
CA ILE A 51 -2.26 1.98 -8.98
C ILE A 51 -1.84 3.08 -9.95
N LEU A 52 -0.53 3.25 -10.12
CA LEU A 52 0.10 4.17 -11.06
C LEU A 52 0.14 3.56 -12.47
N ALA A 53 0.21 4.44 -13.48
CA ALA A 53 0.45 4.00 -14.85
C ALA A 53 1.85 3.37 -14.95
N GLY A 54 1.91 2.18 -15.55
CA GLY A 54 3.13 1.38 -15.65
C GLY A 54 2.85 -0.10 -15.40
N SER A 55 3.89 -0.93 -15.44
CA SER A 55 3.77 -2.36 -15.16
C SER A 55 3.36 -2.65 -13.71
N ILE A 56 2.75 -3.82 -13.48
CA ILE A 56 2.45 -4.28 -12.11
C ILE A 56 3.74 -4.38 -11.28
N ARG A 57 4.84 -4.84 -11.89
CA ARG A 57 6.15 -4.88 -11.22
C ARG A 57 6.60 -3.51 -10.74
N GLU A 58 6.47 -2.48 -11.57
CA GLU A 58 6.83 -1.10 -11.18
C GLU A 58 5.97 -0.59 -10.02
N ASN A 59 4.68 -0.92 -10.02
CA ASN A 59 3.78 -0.61 -8.92
C ASN A 59 4.20 -1.33 -7.63
N ILE A 60 4.49 -2.63 -7.67
CA ILE A 60 4.95 -3.38 -6.48
C ILE A 60 6.30 -2.86 -5.96
N LEU A 61 7.21 -2.44 -6.86
CA LEU A 61 8.52 -1.92 -6.47
C LEU A 61 8.46 -0.49 -5.92
N MET A 62 7.47 0.32 -6.30
CA MET A 62 7.32 1.73 -5.91
C MET A 62 8.62 2.53 -6.06
N GLY A 63 9.34 2.34 -7.18
CA GLY A 63 10.64 2.98 -7.45
C GLY A 63 11.85 2.36 -6.74
N GLY A 64 11.65 1.27 -6.00
CA GLY A 64 12.71 0.47 -5.40
C GLY A 64 13.49 -0.38 -6.41
N GLN A 65 14.67 -0.84 -6.00
CA GLN A 65 15.48 -1.75 -6.82
C GLN A 65 14.83 -3.14 -6.89
N TYR A 66 14.90 -3.75 -8.08
CA TYR A 66 14.42 -5.11 -8.28
C TYR A 66 15.40 -6.14 -7.69
N ASP A 67 15.07 -6.65 -6.50
CA ASP A 67 15.68 -7.84 -5.92
C ASP A 67 14.76 -9.04 -6.16
N LYS A 68 15.18 -9.96 -7.04
CA LYS A 68 14.38 -11.11 -7.44
C LYS A 68 13.94 -11.99 -6.25
N ALA A 69 14.81 -12.21 -5.27
CA ALA A 69 14.49 -13.09 -4.15
C ALA A 69 13.41 -12.46 -3.25
N ARG A 70 13.60 -11.18 -2.91
CA ARG A 70 12.62 -10.40 -2.14
C ARG A 70 11.31 -10.25 -2.90
N TYR A 71 11.36 -9.98 -4.20
CA TYR A 71 10.19 -9.80 -5.03
C TYR A 71 9.32 -11.06 -5.08
N LEU A 72 9.92 -12.22 -5.35
CA LEU A 72 9.20 -13.50 -5.34
C LEU A 72 8.60 -13.83 -3.96
N GLN A 73 9.30 -13.47 -2.88
CA GLN A 73 8.77 -13.61 -1.53
C GLN A 73 7.55 -12.73 -1.30
N VAL A 74 7.58 -11.46 -1.74
CA VAL A 74 6.42 -10.55 -1.65
C VAL A 74 5.23 -11.11 -2.42
N LEU A 75 5.43 -11.55 -3.67
CA LEU A 75 4.35 -12.13 -4.47
C LEU A 75 3.72 -13.36 -3.79
N HIS A 76 4.55 -14.22 -3.18
CA HIS A 76 4.06 -15.37 -2.43
C HIS A 76 3.29 -14.97 -1.18
N CYS A 77 3.84 -14.07 -0.35
CA CYS A 77 3.19 -13.61 0.89
C CYS A 77 1.86 -12.88 0.63
N CYS A 78 1.77 -12.13 -0.48
CA CYS A 78 0.54 -11.44 -0.89
C CYS A 78 -0.39 -12.30 -1.76
N SER A 79 -0.04 -13.58 -2.01
CA SER A 79 -0.82 -14.50 -2.86
C SER A 79 -1.07 -14.00 -4.29
N LEU A 80 -0.17 -13.18 -4.85
CA LEU A 80 -0.32 -12.58 -6.17
C LEU A 80 0.07 -13.50 -7.34
N ASN A 81 0.78 -14.60 -7.09
CA ASN A 81 1.27 -15.49 -8.15
C ASN A 81 0.15 -15.97 -9.08
N GLN A 82 -0.98 -16.41 -8.51
CA GLN A 82 -2.10 -16.93 -9.28
C GLN A 82 -2.80 -15.84 -10.09
N ASP A 83 -2.91 -14.63 -9.54
CA ASP A 83 -3.47 -13.49 -10.25
C ASP A 83 -2.60 -13.10 -11.45
N LEU A 84 -1.27 -13.09 -11.27
CA LEU A 84 -0.32 -12.78 -12.33
C LEU A 84 -0.36 -13.81 -13.47
N GLU A 85 -0.60 -15.09 -13.19
CA GLU A 85 -0.75 -16.14 -14.21
C GLU A 85 -1.94 -15.91 -15.14
N THR A 86 -2.98 -15.20 -14.68
CA THR A 86 -4.14 -14.85 -15.51
C THR A 86 -3.88 -13.71 -16.48
N LEU A 87 -2.79 -12.96 -16.29
CA LEU A 87 -2.47 -11.80 -17.10
C LEU A 87 -1.60 -12.16 -18.31
N PRO A 88 -1.85 -11.54 -19.47
CA PRO A 88 -1.18 -11.91 -20.72
C PRO A 88 0.34 -11.74 -20.69
N PHE A 89 0.87 -10.83 -19.85
CA PHE A 89 2.31 -10.58 -19.70
C PHE A 89 2.79 -10.73 -18.25
N GLY A 90 2.02 -11.43 -17.40
CA GLY A 90 2.32 -11.55 -15.99
C GLY A 90 2.47 -10.19 -15.30
N ASP A 91 3.52 -10.02 -14.52
CA ASP A 91 3.83 -8.77 -13.80
C ASP A 91 4.35 -7.64 -14.69
N MET A 92 4.66 -7.92 -15.95
CA MET A 92 4.98 -6.91 -16.96
C MET A 92 3.73 -6.35 -17.65
N THR A 93 2.54 -6.85 -17.30
CA THR A 93 1.28 -6.29 -17.81
C THR A 93 1.13 -4.85 -17.36
N GLU A 94 0.88 -3.95 -18.31
CA GLU A 94 0.67 -2.53 -18.02
C GLU A 94 -0.68 -2.31 -17.33
N SER A 95 -0.62 -1.53 -16.26
CA SER A 95 -1.78 -0.92 -15.62
C SER A 95 -1.96 0.50 -16.14
N ILE A 96 -3.21 0.86 -16.39
CA ILE A 96 -3.60 2.24 -16.71
C ILE A 96 -3.90 2.91 -15.38
N SER A 97 -3.36 4.12 -15.17
CA SER A 97 -3.64 4.92 -13.97
C SER A 97 -5.14 5.09 -13.79
N THR A 98 -5.69 4.47 -12.76
CA THR A 98 -7.10 4.57 -12.42
C THR A 98 -7.21 4.82 -10.93
N SER A 99 -7.91 5.89 -10.54
CA SER A 99 -8.26 6.18 -9.14
C SER A 99 -9.29 5.18 -8.58
N SER A 100 -9.79 4.29 -9.41
CA SER A 100 -10.66 3.17 -9.06
C SER A 100 -10.15 1.98 -9.85
N ALA A 101 -9.40 1.09 -9.20
CA ALA A 101 -8.74 -0.07 -9.79
C ALA A 101 -9.73 -0.98 -10.54
N ARG A 102 -10.00 -0.64 -11.81
CA ARG A 102 -10.91 -1.36 -12.71
C ARG A 102 -10.27 -1.61 -14.07
N GLY A 103 -8.94 -1.66 -14.11
CA GLY A 103 -8.18 -2.24 -15.21
C GLY A 103 -8.20 -3.77 -15.14
N ASN A 104 -7.25 -4.42 -15.84
CA ASN A 104 -7.10 -5.87 -15.93
C ASN A 104 -6.82 -6.61 -14.58
N ILE A 105 -7.01 -5.94 -13.44
CA ILE A 105 -6.60 -6.39 -12.11
C ILE A 105 -7.84 -6.45 -11.21
N SER A 106 -7.96 -7.52 -10.40
CA SER A 106 -9.07 -7.66 -9.45
C SER A 106 -8.97 -6.66 -8.30
N HIS A 107 -10.09 -6.39 -7.61
CA HIS A 107 -10.10 -5.48 -6.46
C HIS A 107 -9.15 -5.96 -5.33
N GLY A 108 -9.16 -7.25 -5.01
CA GLY A 108 -8.28 -7.80 -3.97
C GLY A 108 -6.81 -7.69 -4.36
N SER A 109 -6.48 -7.98 -5.62
CA SER A 109 -5.12 -7.83 -6.13
C SER A 109 -4.67 -6.37 -6.12
N SER A 110 -5.59 -5.42 -6.34
CA SER A 110 -5.28 -3.99 -6.27
C SER A 110 -4.99 -3.48 -4.86
N GLU A 111 -5.60 -4.04 -3.82
CA GLU A 111 -5.28 -3.67 -2.43
C GLU A 111 -3.94 -4.27 -1.97
N ALA A 112 -3.49 -5.33 -2.64
CA ALA A 112 -2.23 -6.01 -2.35
C ALA A 112 -1.01 -5.42 -3.10
N ILE A 113 -1.26 -4.70 -4.20
CA ILE A 113 -0.25 -3.99 -5.01
C ILE A 113 -0.11 -2.56 -4.50
#